data_AF-A0A8J5M1R4-F1
#
_entry.id   AF-A0A8J5M1R4-F1
#
_cell.length_a   1.000
_cell.length_b   1.000
_cell.length_c   1.000
_cell.angle_alpha   90.00
_cell.angle_beta   90.00
_cell.angle_gamma   90.00
#
_symmetry.space_group_name_H-M   'P 1'
#
loop_
_entity.id
_entity.type
_entity.pdbx_description
1 polymer ?
#
loop_
_entity_poly.entity_id
_entity_poly.type
_entity_poly.pdbx_seq_one_letter_code
_entity_poly.pdbx_strand_id
1 'polypeptide(L)'
;MFFYGPMKSSYTKDVRAVAHMLVHVLPQNGNRYRVSSYDLEIGVQADNYSCGMFVLTVFDFFTGAQDIRLVTRKELRYLRYRYLCMCV
;
A
#
# COMPACT_ATOMS: atom_id res chain seq x y z
N MET A 1 0.41 5.23 -12.74
CA MET A 1 -0.33 4.49 -11.71
C MET A 1 0.66 3.63 -10.94
N PHE A 2 0.63 3.75 -9.63
CA PHE A 2 1.45 2.95 -8.74
C PHE A 2 0.64 1.82 -8.14
N PHE A 3 1.29 0.68 -7.90
CA PHE A 3 0.72 -0.39 -7.09
C PHE A 3 1.70 -0.77 -5.98
N TYR A 4 1.17 -1.09 -4.81
CA TYR A 4 1.95 -1.49 -3.65
C TYR A 4 1.59 -2.91 -3.23
N GLY A 5 2.59 -3.67 -2.79
CA GLY A 5 2.41 -4.99 -2.19
C GLY A 5 3.27 -5.14 -0.94
N PRO A 6 2.70 -5.46 0.23
CA PRO A 6 3.44 -5.51 1.49
C PRO A 6 4.43 -6.69 1.58
N MET A 7 4.24 -7.69 0.73
CA MET A 7 5.14 -8.81 0.56
C MET A 7 5.67 -8.83 -0.87
N LYS A 8 6.97 -9.11 -1.05
CA LYS A 8 7.57 -9.45 -2.35
C LYS A 8 7.14 -10.86 -2.77
N SER A 9 5.83 -11.04 -2.98
CA SER A 9 5.17 -12.34 -3.19
C SER A 9 4.39 -12.38 -4.51
N SER A 10 3.89 -13.55 -4.89
CA SER A 10 3.05 -13.75 -6.06
C SER A 10 1.77 -12.93 -6.06
N TYR A 11 1.22 -12.56 -4.89
CA TYR A 11 0.02 -11.71 -4.77
C TYR A 11 0.18 -10.34 -5.46
N THR A 12 1.41 -9.85 -5.61
CA THR A 12 1.69 -8.62 -6.36
C THR A 12 1.35 -8.73 -7.85
N LYS A 13 1.26 -9.94 -8.41
CA LYS A 13 0.85 -10.16 -9.81
C LYS A 13 -0.61 -9.78 -10.04
N ASP A 14 -1.49 -10.18 -9.12
CA ASP A 14 -2.92 -9.89 -9.23
C ASP A 14 -3.18 -8.40 -9.01
N VAL A 15 -2.51 -7.79 -8.03
CA VAL A 15 -2.58 -6.33 -7.82
C VAL A 15 -2.08 -5.56 -9.04
N ARG A 16 -0.99 -6.01 -9.68
CA ARG A 16 -0.49 -5.42 -10.92
C ARG A 16 -1.50 -5.57 -12.07
N ALA A 17 -2.14 -6.72 -12.20
CA ALA A 17 -3.17 -6.96 -13.21
C ALA A 17 -4.35 -5.99 -13.04
N VAL A 18 -4.83 -5.82 -11.80
CA VAL A 18 -5.87 -4.82 -11.47
C VAL A 18 -5.41 -3.40 -11.80
N ALA A 19 -4.16 -3.03 -11.49
CA ALA A 19 -3.62 -1.73 -11.86
C ALA A 19 -3.58 -1.50 -13.38
N HIS A 20 -3.27 -2.53 -14.17
CA HIS A 20 -3.37 -2.45 -15.63
C HIS A 20 -4.82 -2.28 -16.11
N MET A 21 -5.77 -3.00 -15.52
CA MET A 21 -7.19 -2.81 -15.85
C MET A 21 -7.65 -1.38 -15.54
N LEU A 22 -7.26 -0.85 -14.38
CA LEU A 22 -7.59 0.51 -13.98
C LEU A 22 -7.00 1.57 -14.92
N VAL A 23 -5.79 1.36 -15.45
CA VAL A 23 -5.21 2.25 -16.46
C VAL A 23 -6.09 2.41 -17.71
N HIS A 24 -6.83 1.37 -18.12
CA HIS A 24 -7.70 1.43 -19.30
C HIS A 24 -8.97 2.26 -19.10
N VAL A 25 -9.43 2.41 -17.85
CA VAL A 25 -10.63 3.22 -17.54
C VAL A 25 -10.30 4.68 -17.22
N LEU A 26 -9.02 5.03 -17.09
CA LEU A 26 -8.60 6.41 -16.85
C LEU A 26 -8.73 7.28 -18.12
N PRO A 27 -9.00 8.59 -17.99
CA PRO A 27 -9.06 9.51 -19.12
C PRO A 27 -7.74 9.54 -19.90
N GLN A 28 -7.77 9.11 -21.17
CA GLN A 28 -6.58 9.07 -22.03
C GLN A 28 -6.34 10.46 -22.66
N ASN A 29 -6.00 11.45 -21.84
CA ASN A 29 -5.78 12.83 -22.27
C ASN A 29 -4.39 13.02 -22.94
N GLY A 30 -4.05 12.15 -23.89
CA GLY A 30 -2.77 12.15 -24.61
C GLY A 30 -1.58 11.58 -23.83
N ASN A 31 -1.71 11.34 -22.53
CA ASN A 31 -0.68 10.72 -21.69
C ASN A 31 -0.97 9.24 -21.44
N ARG A 32 -0.01 8.37 -21.76
CA ARG A 32 -0.09 6.94 -21.44
C ARG A 32 0.28 6.72 -19.98
N TYR A 33 -0.67 6.26 -19.18
CA TYR A 33 -0.38 5.87 -17.80
C TYR A 33 0.52 4.63 -17.78
N ARG A 34 1.66 4.74 -17.08
CA ARG A 34 2.54 3.60 -16.79
C ARG A 34 2.11 2.95 -15.48
N VAL A 35 2.15 1.62 -15.42
CA VAL A 35 1.95 0.86 -14.18
C VAL A 35 3.33 0.52 -13.63
N SER A 36 3.58 0.89 -12.38
CA SER A 36 4.87 0.64 -11.72
C SER A 36 4.67 0.22 -10.28
N SER A 37 5.54 -0.65 -9.77
CA SER A 37 5.57 -0.96 -8.34
C SER A 37 6.00 0.28 -7.58
N TYR A 38 5.39 0.50 -6.41
CA TYR A 38 5.85 1.49 -5.46
C TYR A 38 6.64 0.77 -4.38
N ASP A 39 7.96 0.91 -4.45
CA ASP A 39 8.86 0.37 -3.44
C ASP A 39 9.07 1.44 -2.38
N LEU A 40 8.47 1.23 -1.21
CA LEU A 40 8.62 2.12 -0.07
C LEU A 40 9.48 1.43 1.00
N GLU A 41 10.46 2.14 1.54
CA GLU A 41 11.41 1.63 2.55
C GLU A 41 10.78 1.55 3.94
N ILE A 42 9.60 0.95 4.04
CA ILE A 42 8.81 0.86 5.27
C ILE A 42 8.96 -0.51 5.94
N GLY A 43 9.79 -1.36 5.34
CA GLY A 43 9.94 -2.77 5.70
C GLY A 43 9.09 -3.69 4.84
N VAL A 44 9.32 -4.99 4.99
CA VAL A 44 8.55 -6.05 4.35
C VAL A 44 7.77 -6.78 5.43
N GLN A 45 6.51 -7.09 5.14
CA GLN A 45 5.71 -7.93 6.01
C GLN A 45 6.36 -9.32 6.16
N ALA A 46 6.65 -9.71 7.40
CA ALA A 46 7.25 -11.00 7.75
C ALA A 46 6.25 -12.02 8.35
N ASP A 47 5.03 -11.59 8.65
CA ASP A 47 3.96 -12.44 9.19
C ASP A 47 2.79 -12.59 8.21
N ASN A 48 1.77 -13.38 8.52
CA ASN A 48 0.61 -13.62 7.64
C ASN A 48 -0.63 -12.77 7.98
N TYR A 49 -0.54 -11.80 8.90
CA TYR A 49 -1.70 -11.07 9.44
C TYR A 49 -1.54 -9.54 9.51
N SER A 50 -0.39 -9.00 9.08
CA SER A 50 -0.13 -7.55 9.07
C SER A 50 -0.28 -6.88 7.70
N CYS A 51 -0.61 -7.61 6.63
CA CYS A 51 -0.76 -7.05 5.27
C CYS A 51 -1.65 -5.82 5.22
N GLY A 52 -2.84 -5.88 5.82
CA GLY A 52 -3.78 -4.76 5.87
C GLY A 52 -3.20 -3.53 6.55
N MET A 53 -2.39 -3.73 7.59
CA MET A 53 -1.73 -2.63 8.31
C MET A 53 -0.68 -1.93 7.45
N PHE A 54 0.12 -2.68 6.70
CA PHE A 54 1.07 -2.08 5.76
C PHE A 54 0.34 -1.32 4.65
N VAL A 55 -0.75 -1.87 4.10
CA VAL A 55 -1.56 -1.19 3.08
C VAL A 55 -2.15 0.12 3.61
N LEU A 56 -2.73 0.11 4.82
CA LEU A 56 -3.28 1.31 5.45
C LEU A 56 -2.19 2.36 5.73
N THR A 57 -1.02 1.92 6.19
CA THR A 57 0.11 2.83 6.46
C THR A 57 0.58 3.52 5.18
N VAL A 58 0.72 2.76 4.08
CA VAL A 58 1.06 3.32 2.76
C VAL A 58 -0.02 4.26 2.24
N PHE A 59 -1.29 3.94 2.48
CA PHE A 59 -2.40 4.81 2.12
C PHE A 59 -2.32 6.14 2.87
N ASP A 60 -2.11 6.12 4.19
CA ASP A 60 -1.98 7.33 5.01
C ASP A 60 -0.84 8.24 4.51
N PHE A 61 0.27 7.66 4.06
CA PHE A 61 1.36 8.41 3.42
C PHE A 61 0.98 9.08 2.11
N PHE A 62 0.30 8.36 1.23
CA PHE A 62 -0.17 8.96 -0.03
C PHE A 62 -1.18 10.09 0.20
N THR A 63 -1.93 10.04 1.31
CA THR A 63 -2.85 11.13 1.70
C THR A 63 -2.15 12.27 2.45
N GLY A 64 -0.88 12.13 2.82
CA GLY A 64 -0.15 13.09 3.65
C GLY A 64 -0.57 13.09 5.13
N ALA A 65 -1.34 12.10 5.57
CA ALA A 65 -1.81 11.99 6.95
C ALA A 65 -0.70 11.57 7.93
N GLN A 66 0.37 10.93 7.43
CA GLN A 66 1.49 10.47 8.24
C GLN A 66 2.79 10.37 7.43
N ASP A 67 3.88 10.89 7.98
CA ASP A 67 5.23 10.60 7.47
C ASP A 67 5.61 9.16 7.81
N ILE A 68 5.96 8.36 6.80
CA ILE A 68 6.34 6.97 7.06
C ILE A 68 7.79 6.88 7.50
N ARG A 69 7.99 6.17 8.61
CA ARG A 69 9.26 5.57 9.01
C ARG A 69 9.15 4.05 8.94
N LEU A 70 10.29 3.37 8.92
CA LEU A 70 10.39 1.91 9.00
C LEU A 70 9.37 1.35 9.99
N VAL A 71 8.46 0.49 9.52
CA VAL A 71 7.36 -0.02 10.34
C VAL A 71 7.86 -1.18 11.20
N THR A 72 8.12 -0.89 12.47
CA THR A 72 8.49 -1.89 13.48
C THR A 72 7.27 -2.65 13.99
N ARG A 73 7.50 -3.79 14.66
CA ARG A 73 6.42 -4.54 15.34
C ARG A 73 5.68 -3.69 16.38
N LYS A 74 6.38 -2.77 17.05
CA LYS A 74 5.78 -1.86 18.04
C LYS A 74 4.84 -0.88 17.36
N GLU A 75 5.27 -0.28 16.25
CA GLU A 75 4.43 0.63 15.46
C GLU A 75 3.22 -0.08 14.86
N LEU A 76 3.36 -1.32 14.37
CA LEU A 76 2.20 -2.10 13.89
C LEU A 76 1.13 -2.28 14.97
N ARG A 77 1.52 -2.55 16.23
CA ARG A 77 0.58 -2.68 17.34
C ARG A 77 -0.10 -1.35 17.65
N TYR A 78 0.67 -0.26 17.69
CA TYR A 78 0.15 1.08 17.90
C TYR A 78 -0.85 1.48 16.80
N LEU A 79 -0.48 1.28 15.52
CA LEU A 79 -1.32 1.59 14.38
C LEU A 79 -2.62 0.76 14.41
N ARG A 80 -2.55 -0.53 14.74
CA ARG A 80 -3.76 -1.37 14.89
C ARG A 80 -4.71 -0.78 15.92
N TYR A 81 -4.19 -0.40 17.09
CA TYR A 81 -4.99 0.23 18.13
C TYR A 81 -5.55 1.58 17.66
N ARG A 82 -4.75 2.39 16.97
CA ARG A 82 -5.18 3.68 16.41
C ARG A 82 -6.35 3.51 15.44
N TYR A 83 -6.26 2.60 14.47
CA TYR A 83 -7.36 2.35 13.54
C TYR A 83 -8.59 1.79 14.25
N LEU A 84 -8.42 0.90 15.23
CA LEU A 84 -9.54 0.41 16.04
C LEU A 84 -10.29 1.56 16.73
N CYS A 85 -9.56 2.51 17.33
CA CYS A 85 -10.16 3.68 17.98
C CYS A 85 -10.86 4.65 17.01
N MET A 86 -10.55 4.62 15.71
CA MET A 86 -11.26 5.42 14.72
C MET A 86 -12.53 4.72 14.20
N CYS A 87 -12.66 3.42 14.42
CA CYS A 87 -13.81 2.63 14.02
C CYS A 87 -14.88 2.50 15.13
N VAL A 88 -14.54 2.85 16.36
CA VAL A 88 -15.43 2.88 17.54
C VAL A 88 -15.87 4.31 17.78
#